data_AF-A0A6V8E615-F1
#
_entry.id   AF-A0A6V8E615-F1
#
_cell.length_a   1.000
_cell.length_b   1.000
_cell.length_c   1.000
_cell.angle_alpha   90.00
_cell.angle_beta   90.00
_cell.angle_gamma   90.00
#
_symmetry.space_group_name_H-M   'P 1'
#
loop_
_entity.id
_entity.type
_entity.pdbx_description
1 polymer ?
#
loop_
_entity_poly.entity_id
_entity_poly.type
_entity_poly.pdbx_seq_one_letter_code
_entity_poly.pdbx_strand_id
1 'polypeptide(L)'
;EPHQEFIRQLYPDCFTEDEEDRMDPPTWNEVMLEHRLTDFEERLPKTTRNDLARRLAAFSSGVNQLLFSNGVPIDIDAFVEPAVPGKIPLNIVYLNTIQDENQKQYFVQELSRELYDWMLTQQPAEGELKLLFFMDEVAPYLPPHPRNPPAKDLIKLIFKQARKYGVACVLATQNVSDVDYKILAQANTTFIGRFTQPQDVEKVRHLLKESGGDQDLVAQLPTLGPGQFQMVAPDVDPNPVPIQCRWLYTDHGAPLNEDQVEDIITPEIRAWARTRSAQGGRSRGAGAAHAASRGSSWSGGDAWEEGAAQGIVEAARIRSAGGMAAAGHGIVDDSAFEVKLMGGLAVLRDGRDPLYTMQAAVNLATVAVLTWVMGALMLAWRDADLSGWWLLVSATTCLAAVGVLVLEWVLGHDAELLQKLSRFAHTFQMLLVVWLWILLGWTVWGSLNLRGAEPFLEVVVVWVTMFSAIEYLTRFQLGRIRWNGGSALDKIVGVSALLTKAELTEMKATSRELLSAVRWVMHGATLVWLCCLLAFQSGVLPDDSSLATWGRPTLWLASVYGLMFCSEAWLRLRGRWPSEQA
;
A
#
# COMPACT_ATOMS: atom_id res chain seq x y z
N GLU A 1 14.41 -2.92 -25.12
CA GLU A 1 14.59 -4.39 -25.24
C GLU A 1 15.97 -4.80 -24.73
N PRO A 2 16.18 -6.03 -24.22
CA PRO A 2 17.49 -6.46 -23.70
C PRO A 2 18.64 -6.32 -24.70
N HIS A 3 18.40 -6.64 -25.98
CA HIS A 3 19.39 -6.45 -27.06
C HIS A 3 19.94 -5.02 -27.08
N GLN A 4 19.04 -4.04 -27.07
CA GLN A 4 19.40 -2.63 -27.17
C GLN A 4 20.18 -2.14 -25.95
N GLU A 5 19.81 -2.61 -24.74
CA GLU A 5 20.53 -2.25 -23.51
C GLU A 5 21.94 -2.86 -23.46
N PHE A 6 22.10 -4.12 -23.87
CA PHE A 6 23.43 -4.72 -23.99
C PHE A 6 24.29 -4.03 -25.04
N ILE A 7 23.73 -3.72 -26.21
CA ILE A 7 24.44 -2.99 -27.27
C ILE A 7 24.83 -1.59 -26.78
N ARG A 8 23.97 -0.91 -26.02
CA ARG A 8 24.26 0.41 -25.43
C ARG A 8 25.37 0.36 -24.38
N GLN A 9 25.47 -0.71 -23.59
CA GLN A 9 26.56 -0.85 -22.62
C GLN A 9 27.90 -1.23 -23.27
N LEU A 10 27.87 -2.07 -24.31
CA LEU A 10 29.09 -2.54 -24.98
C LEU A 10 29.63 -1.54 -26.01
N TYR A 11 28.75 -0.74 -26.62
CA TYR A 11 29.08 0.27 -27.63
C TYR A 11 28.47 1.62 -27.25
N PRO A 12 28.91 2.24 -26.13
CA PRO A 12 28.34 3.49 -25.63
C PRO A 12 28.50 4.66 -26.63
N ASP A 13 29.57 4.63 -27.43
CA ASP A 13 29.90 5.65 -28.42
C ASP A 13 28.88 5.74 -29.57
N CYS A 14 28.11 4.68 -29.82
CA CYS A 14 27.02 4.66 -30.81
C CYS A 14 25.74 5.37 -30.32
N PHE A 15 25.68 5.76 -29.04
CA PHE A 15 24.49 6.34 -28.39
C PHE A 15 24.76 7.71 -27.75
N THR A 16 25.77 8.43 -28.22
CA THR A 16 26.09 9.81 -27.82
C THR A 16 25.04 10.80 -28.34
N GLU A 17 24.90 11.96 -27.67
CA GLU A 17 23.91 13.00 -28.00
C GLU A 17 24.34 13.87 -29.20
N ASP A 18 25.62 13.85 -29.56
CA ASP A 18 26.17 14.62 -30.69
C ASP A 18 25.92 13.89 -32.01
N GLU A 19 25.08 14.47 -32.88
CA GLU A 19 24.65 13.86 -34.15
C GLU A 19 25.78 13.67 -35.18
N GLU A 20 26.90 14.39 -35.04
CA GLU A 20 28.02 14.35 -36.02
C GLU A 20 28.94 13.12 -35.88
N ASP A 21 29.00 12.47 -34.71
CA ASP A 21 29.87 11.30 -34.43
C ASP A 21 29.11 9.98 -34.27
N ARG A 22 27.79 9.98 -34.53
CA ARG A 22 26.93 8.83 -34.25
C ARG A 22 27.14 7.69 -35.26
N MET A 23 27.89 6.67 -34.84
CA MET A 23 28.06 5.44 -35.60
C MET A 23 26.83 4.52 -35.46
N ASP A 24 26.42 3.88 -36.56
CA ASP A 24 25.31 2.91 -36.52
C ASP A 24 25.65 1.73 -35.59
N PRO A 25 24.77 1.38 -34.63
CA PRO A 25 25.03 0.30 -33.70
C PRO A 25 25.04 -1.06 -34.41
N PRO A 26 25.94 -1.98 -34.05
CA PRO A 26 25.97 -3.33 -34.62
C PRO A 26 24.68 -4.09 -34.30
N THR A 27 24.32 -5.02 -35.16
CA THR A 27 23.18 -5.92 -34.91
C THR A 27 23.50 -6.88 -33.77
N TRP A 28 22.46 -7.35 -33.07
CA TRP A 28 22.66 -8.28 -31.96
C TRP A 28 23.41 -9.57 -32.36
N ASN A 29 23.19 -10.06 -33.58
CA ASN A 29 23.88 -11.23 -34.11
C ASN A 29 25.39 -11.00 -34.26
N GLU A 30 25.80 -9.80 -34.67
CA GLU A 30 27.22 -9.42 -34.78
C GLU A 30 27.86 -9.33 -33.40
N VAL A 31 27.17 -8.71 -32.43
CA VAL A 31 27.63 -8.62 -31.03
C VAL A 31 27.77 -10.00 -30.39
N MET A 32 26.81 -10.90 -30.62
CA MET A 32 26.90 -12.28 -30.12
C MET A 32 28.11 -13.03 -30.69
N LEU A 33 28.39 -12.85 -31.99
CA LEU A 33 29.49 -13.51 -32.67
C LEU A 33 30.85 -12.96 -32.22
N GLU A 34 30.96 -11.64 -32.10
CA GLU A 34 32.17 -10.94 -31.68
C GLU A 34 32.54 -11.26 -30.22
N HIS A 35 31.57 -11.18 -29.31
CA HIS A 35 31.78 -11.40 -27.87
C HIS A 35 31.57 -12.85 -27.43
N ARG A 36 31.29 -13.77 -28.37
CA ARG A 36 30.98 -15.20 -28.12
C ARG A 36 29.87 -15.39 -27.07
N LEU A 37 28.86 -14.54 -27.11
CA LEU A 37 27.72 -14.62 -26.19
C LEU A 37 26.75 -15.70 -26.66
N THR A 38 26.21 -16.47 -25.72
CA THR A 38 25.14 -17.44 -26.02
C THR A 38 23.84 -16.71 -26.33
N ASP A 39 23.05 -17.24 -27.26
CA ASP A 39 21.73 -16.70 -27.56
C ASP A 39 20.83 -16.78 -26.31
N PHE A 40 20.53 -15.61 -25.75
CA PHE A 40 19.71 -15.53 -24.56
C PHE A 40 18.22 -15.67 -24.89
N GLU A 41 17.77 -15.54 -26.15
CA GLU A 41 16.39 -15.84 -26.51
C GLU A 41 16.09 -17.35 -26.37
N GLU A 42 17.10 -18.18 -26.63
CA GLU A 42 17.03 -19.63 -26.44
C GLU A 42 16.97 -20.00 -24.95
N ARG A 43 17.69 -19.28 -24.09
CA ARG A 43 17.74 -19.55 -22.63
C ARG A 43 16.66 -18.85 -21.81
N LEU A 44 16.20 -17.68 -22.26
CA LEU A 44 15.21 -16.86 -21.57
C LEU A 44 14.16 -16.35 -22.59
N PRO A 45 13.18 -17.20 -22.94
CA PRO A 45 12.17 -16.88 -23.95
C PRO A 45 11.41 -15.59 -23.64
N LYS A 46 10.91 -14.92 -24.69
CA LYS A 46 10.16 -13.66 -24.56
C LYS A 46 8.96 -13.77 -23.62
N THR A 47 8.29 -14.92 -23.59
CA THR A 47 7.19 -15.22 -22.67
C THR A 47 7.64 -15.21 -21.21
N THR A 48 8.72 -15.93 -20.89
CA THR A 48 9.33 -15.96 -19.54
C THR A 48 9.83 -14.57 -19.13
N ARG A 49 10.46 -13.82 -20.04
CA ARG A 49 10.91 -12.45 -19.81
C ARG A 49 9.76 -11.51 -19.48
N ASN A 50 8.70 -11.53 -20.28
CA ASN A 50 7.55 -10.66 -20.06
C ASN A 50 6.83 -11.01 -18.76
N ASP A 51 6.75 -12.30 -18.42
CA ASP A 51 6.16 -12.72 -17.16
C ASP A 51 7.03 -12.28 -15.97
N LEU A 52 8.36 -12.43 -16.05
CA LEU A 52 9.29 -11.98 -15.03
C LEU A 52 9.31 -10.45 -14.89
N ALA A 53 9.23 -9.71 -16.00
CA ALA A 53 9.12 -8.25 -16.02
C ALA A 53 7.80 -7.77 -15.42
N ARG A 54 6.67 -8.43 -15.72
CA ARG A 54 5.38 -8.14 -15.11
C ARG A 54 5.37 -8.42 -13.61
N ARG A 55 5.99 -9.52 -13.18
CA ARG A 55 6.17 -9.85 -11.76
C ARG A 55 7.05 -8.82 -11.06
N LEU A 56 8.19 -8.46 -11.65
CA LEU A 56 9.10 -7.45 -11.13
C LEU A 56 8.40 -6.09 -11.03
N ALA A 57 7.64 -5.71 -12.05
CA ALA A 57 6.83 -4.50 -12.04
C ALA A 57 5.85 -4.50 -10.87
N ALA A 58 5.12 -5.61 -10.67
CA ALA A 58 4.19 -5.78 -9.55
C ALA A 58 4.88 -5.76 -8.16
N PHE A 59 6.12 -6.24 -8.05
CA PHE A 59 6.92 -6.09 -6.81
C PHE A 59 7.47 -4.67 -6.62
N SER A 60 7.71 -3.95 -7.72
CA SER A 60 8.21 -2.58 -7.72
C SER A 60 7.13 -1.51 -7.58
N SER A 61 5.85 -1.90 -7.54
CA SER A 61 4.70 -1.00 -7.44
C SER A 61 3.73 -1.44 -6.34
N GLY A 62 3.31 -0.51 -5.46
CA GLY A 62 2.25 -0.73 -4.46
C GLY A 62 2.73 -0.97 -3.03
N VAL A 63 1.79 -1.21 -2.10
CA VAL A 63 2.04 -1.36 -0.65
C VAL A 63 3.00 -2.51 -0.31
N ASN A 64 3.06 -3.55 -1.17
CA ASN A 64 4.04 -4.63 -1.04
C ASN A 64 5.48 -4.14 -1.12
N GLN A 65 5.77 -3.06 -1.85
CA GLN A 65 7.12 -2.49 -1.86
C GLN A 65 7.48 -1.96 -0.46
N LEU A 66 6.54 -1.42 0.33
CA LEU A 66 6.85 -0.81 1.64
C LEU A 66 7.30 -1.83 2.69
N LEU A 67 6.75 -3.06 2.66
CA LEU A 67 7.18 -4.17 3.53
C LEU A 67 8.63 -4.61 3.24
N PHE A 68 9.13 -4.45 2.01
CA PHE A 68 10.43 -5.00 1.58
C PHE A 68 11.46 -3.94 1.14
N SER A 69 11.10 -2.66 1.06
CA SER A 69 12.01 -1.58 0.63
C SER A 69 12.45 -0.63 1.75
N ASN A 70 11.63 -0.45 2.80
CA ASN A 70 11.89 0.51 3.87
C ASN A 70 12.26 -0.14 5.22
N GLY A 71 12.47 -1.45 5.24
CA GLY A 71 12.77 -2.26 6.43
C GLY A 71 14.19 -2.79 6.49
N VAL A 72 14.54 -3.34 7.65
CA VAL A 72 15.72 -4.19 7.84
C VAL A 72 15.46 -5.49 7.07
N PRO A 73 16.26 -5.88 6.06
CA PRO A 73 16.08 -7.16 5.37
C PRO A 73 16.14 -8.32 6.36
N ILE A 74 15.35 -9.36 6.07
CA ILE A 74 15.32 -10.59 6.87
C ILE A 74 16.71 -11.24 6.78
N ASP A 75 17.31 -11.52 7.94
CA ASP A 75 18.59 -12.21 8.02
C ASP A 75 18.56 -13.23 9.16
N ILE A 76 18.55 -14.51 8.79
CA ILE A 76 18.52 -15.61 9.75
C ILE A 76 19.83 -15.69 10.54
N ASP A 77 20.96 -15.25 10.00
CA ASP A 77 22.22 -15.19 10.76
C ASP A 77 22.11 -14.19 11.91
N ALA A 78 21.43 -13.07 11.69
CA ALA A 78 21.16 -12.10 12.76
C ALA A 78 20.18 -12.66 13.81
N PHE A 79 19.26 -13.55 13.43
CA PHE A 79 18.31 -14.17 14.35
C PHE A 79 18.96 -15.21 15.26
N VAL A 80 19.94 -15.96 14.77
CA VAL A 80 20.64 -16.97 15.60
C VAL A 80 21.73 -16.37 16.48
N GLU A 81 22.11 -15.11 16.27
CA GLU A 81 23.09 -14.45 17.10
C GLU A 81 22.47 -13.88 18.39
N PRO A 82 23.01 -14.20 19.58
CA PRO A 82 22.53 -13.64 20.83
C PRO A 82 22.72 -12.11 20.89
N ALA A 83 21.62 -11.37 21.12
CA ALA A 83 21.70 -9.95 21.46
C ALA A 83 22.44 -9.68 22.78
N VAL A 84 22.46 -10.67 23.68
CA VAL A 84 23.21 -10.66 24.95
C VAL A 84 24.11 -11.88 25.00
N PRO A 85 25.43 -11.73 25.21
CA PRO A 85 26.36 -12.85 25.29
C PRO A 85 25.93 -13.91 26.30
N GLY A 86 25.99 -15.18 25.90
CA GLY A 86 25.65 -16.33 26.75
C GLY A 86 24.14 -16.61 26.92
N LYS A 87 23.25 -15.83 26.28
CA LYS A 87 21.81 -16.10 26.23
C LYS A 87 21.42 -16.76 24.91
N ILE A 88 20.35 -17.56 24.93
CA ILE A 88 19.74 -18.11 23.72
C ILE A 88 18.81 -17.02 23.13
N PRO A 89 18.94 -16.68 21.84
CA PRO A 89 18.06 -15.69 21.21
C PRO A 89 16.63 -16.23 21.08
N LEU A 90 15.66 -15.37 21.37
CA LEU A 90 14.24 -15.63 21.14
C LEU A 90 13.72 -14.55 20.18
N ASN A 91 13.44 -14.94 18.95
CA ASN A 91 12.91 -14.05 17.92
C ASN A 91 11.40 -14.25 17.81
N ILE A 92 10.63 -13.18 18.00
CA ILE A 92 9.17 -13.20 17.90
C ILE A 92 8.79 -12.40 16.66
N VAL A 93 8.19 -13.09 15.69
CA VAL A 93 7.66 -12.49 14.48
C VAL A 93 6.18 -12.21 14.70
N TYR A 94 5.83 -10.94 14.90
CA TYR A 94 4.47 -10.53 15.22
C TYR A 94 3.69 -10.15 13.95
N LEU A 95 2.73 -11.00 13.55
CA LEU A 95 1.99 -10.84 12.29
C LEU A 95 0.66 -10.07 12.44
N ASN A 96 0.20 -9.82 13.66
CA ASN A 96 -1.14 -9.25 13.88
C ASN A 96 -1.26 -7.77 13.49
N THR A 97 -0.15 -7.06 13.34
CA THR A 97 -0.14 -5.66 12.86
C THR A 97 -0.36 -5.57 11.34
N ILE A 98 -0.12 -6.66 10.60
CA ILE A 98 -0.38 -6.71 9.16
C ILE A 98 -1.88 -6.94 8.95
N GLN A 99 -2.57 -5.98 8.34
CA GLN A 99 -4.02 -6.05 8.16
C GLN A 99 -4.42 -6.95 6.99
N ASP A 100 -3.67 -6.92 5.89
CA ASP A 100 -3.97 -7.71 4.71
C ASP A 100 -3.46 -9.15 4.85
N GLU A 101 -4.36 -10.11 4.65
CA GLU A 101 -4.05 -11.53 4.76
C GLU A 101 -3.11 -11.99 3.64
N ASN A 102 -3.21 -11.41 2.44
CA ASN A 102 -2.28 -11.74 1.35
C ASN A 102 -0.86 -11.26 1.67
N GLN A 103 -0.72 -10.07 2.25
CA GLN A 103 0.57 -9.59 2.76
C GLN A 103 1.16 -10.49 3.85
N LYS A 104 0.36 -11.00 4.79
CA LYS A 104 0.84 -11.98 5.78
C LYS A 104 1.35 -13.25 5.12
N GLN A 105 0.58 -13.80 4.19
CA GLN A 105 0.96 -15.01 3.44
C GLN A 105 2.26 -14.81 2.67
N TYR A 106 2.42 -13.64 2.05
CA TYR A 106 3.64 -13.29 1.33
C TYR A 106 4.84 -13.09 2.27
N PHE A 107 4.65 -12.40 3.40
CA PHE A 107 5.69 -12.24 4.40
C PHE A 107 6.17 -13.60 4.95
N VAL A 108 5.23 -14.48 5.29
CA VAL A 108 5.57 -15.84 5.77
C VAL A 108 6.27 -16.66 4.69
N GLN A 109 5.89 -16.50 3.42
CA GLN A 109 6.59 -17.13 2.30
C GLN A 109 8.05 -16.66 2.23
N GLU A 110 8.31 -15.35 2.28
CA GLU A 110 9.67 -14.82 2.20
C GLU A 110 10.51 -15.17 3.43
N LEU A 111 9.93 -15.15 4.64
CA LEU A 111 10.59 -15.65 5.84
C LEU A 111 10.96 -17.15 5.71
N SER A 112 10.03 -17.95 5.19
CA SER A 112 10.28 -19.38 4.95
C SER A 112 11.36 -19.60 3.89
N ARG A 113 11.44 -18.72 2.88
CA ARG A 113 12.48 -18.75 1.84
C ARG A 113 13.85 -18.48 2.42
N GLU A 114 14.00 -17.39 3.16
CA GLU A 114 15.26 -17.05 3.81
C GLU A 114 15.70 -18.12 4.80
N LEU A 115 14.76 -18.72 5.54
CA LEU A 115 15.06 -19.86 6.42
C LEU A 115 15.54 -21.09 5.64
N TYR A 116 14.88 -21.41 4.51
CA TYR A 116 15.26 -22.52 3.66
C TYR A 116 16.64 -22.32 3.03
N ASP A 117 16.91 -21.13 2.50
CA ASP A 117 18.21 -20.81 1.90
C ASP A 117 19.31 -20.82 2.96
N TRP A 118 19.04 -20.28 4.16
CA TRP A 118 19.96 -20.33 5.29
C TRP A 118 20.28 -21.77 5.72
N MET A 119 19.28 -22.66 5.86
CA MET A 119 19.54 -24.04 6.28
C MET A 119 20.42 -24.80 5.27
N LEU A 120 20.36 -24.48 3.98
CA LEU A 120 21.24 -25.10 2.97
C LEU A 120 22.71 -24.67 3.10
N THR A 121 22.97 -23.50 3.70
CA THR A 121 24.35 -23.08 4.02
C THR A 121 24.92 -23.78 5.25
N GLN A 122 24.06 -24.37 6.07
CA GLN A 122 24.47 -25.08 7.27
C GLN A 122 25.09 -26.43 6.92
N GLN A 123 26.22 -26.74 7.55
CA GLN A 123 26.77 -28.08 7.48
C GLN A 123 25.76 -29.07 8.07
N PRO A 124 25.64 -30.30 7.50
CA PRO A 124 24.85 -31.36 8.08
C PRO A 124 25.21 -31.54 9.55
N ALA A 125 24.23 -31.34 10.42
CA ALA A 125 24.43 -31.38 11.86
C ALA A 125 23.88 -32.71 12.39
N GLU A 126 24.77 -33.68 12.60
CA GLU A 126 24.40 -34.88 13.35
C GLU A 126 24.32 -34.54 14.84
N GLY A 127 23.12 -34.55 15.40
CA GLY A 127 22.89 -34.42 16.85
C GLY A 127 22.97 -33.00 17.42
N GLU A 128 23.18 -31.96 16.59
CA GLU A 128 23.21 -30.57 17.04
C GLU A 128 21.99 -29.78 16.53
N LEU A 129 21.24 -29.17 17.45
CA LEU A 129 20.14 -28.27 17.14
C LEU A 129 20.66 -26.84 17.01
N LYS A 130 20.50 -26.24 15.83
CA LYS A 130 20.93 -24.87 15.52
C LYS A 130 19.81 -23.85 15.68
N LEU A 131 18.60 -24.21 15.26
CA LEU A 131 17.44 -23.32 15.28
C LEU A 131 16.15 -24.11 15.50
N LEU A 132 15.25 -23.56 16.31
CA LEU A 132 13.87 -24.03 16.43
C LEU A 132 12.94 -23.04 15.74
N PHE A 133 12.26 -23.50 14.69
CA PHE A 133 11.26 -22.74 13.96
C PHE A 133 9.86 -23.12 14.47
N PHE A 134 9.19 -22.18 15.11
CA PHE A 134 7.87 -22.37 15.70
C PHE A 134 6.82 -21.56 14.93
N MET A 135 5.77 -22.21 14.46
CA MET A 135 4.61 -21.55 13.86
C MET A 135 3.37 -21.77 14.72
N ASP A 136 2.86 -20.68 15.29
CA ASP A 136 1.55 -20.68 15.93
C ASP A 136 0.44 -20.58 14.88
N GLU A 137 -0.70 -21.21 15.16
CA GLU A 137 -1.89 -21.29 14.29
C GLU A 137 -1.56 -21.48 12.80
N VAL A 138 -1.07 -22.66 12.43
CA VAL A 138 -0.57 -22.93 11.08
C VAL A 138 -1.66 -23.14 10.02
N ALA A 139 -2.93 -23.32 10.42
CA ALA A 139 -4.02 -23.68 9.50
C ALA A 139 -4.16 -22.78 8.25
N PRO A 140 -4.02 -21.44 8.34
CA PRO A 140 -4.08 -20.58 7.16
C PRO A 140 -2.96 -20.85 6.14
N TYR A 141 -1.80 -21.33 6.59
CA TYR A 141 -0.60 -21.53 5.76
C TYR A 141 -0.46 -22.95 5.23
N LEU A 142 -1.04 -23.94 5.92
CA LEU A 142 -0.99 -25.35 5.53
C LEU A 142 -2.39 -25.98 5.35
N PRO A 143 -3.35 -25.36 4.64
CA PRO A 143 -4.70 -25.90 4.53
C PRO A 143 -4.74 -27.20 3.72
N PRO A 144 -5.75 -28.07 3.90
CA PRO A 144 -5.95 -29.24 3.05
C PRO A 144 -6.26 -28.85 1.58
N HIS A 145 -6.03 -29.78 0.66
CA HIS A 145 -6.37 -29.60 -0.76
C HIS A 145 -7.88 -29.34 -0.94
N PRO A 146 -8.32 -28.42 -1.85
CA PRO A 146 -7.60 -27.78 -2.95
C PRO A 146 -6.89 -26.45 -2.63
N ARG A 147 -6.97 -25.95 -1.40
CA ARG A 147 -6.31 -24.69 -1.05
C ARG A 147 -4.79 -24.84 -1.08
N ASN A 148 -4.11 -23.93 -1.78
CA ASN A 148 -2.66 -23.92 -1.90
C ASN A 148 -2.11 -22.49 -1.78
N PRO A 149 -2.01 -21.94 -0.55
CA PRO A 149 -1.43 -20.61 -0.36
C PRO A 149 0.05 -20.61 -0.74
N PRO A 150 0.63 -19.44 -1.07
CA PRO A 150 1.98 -19.35 -1.62
C PRO A 150 3.09 -19.95 -0.73
N ALA A 151 2.96 -19.82 0.59
CA ALA A 151 3.95 -20.34 1.54
C ALA A 151 3.90 -21.87 1.73
N LYS A 152 2.80 -22.55 1.35
CA LYS A 152 2.53 -23.95 1.72
C LYS A 152 3.61 -24.92 1.24
N ASP A 153 3.99 -24.83 -0.02
CA ASP A 153 4.94 -25.77 -0.63
C ASP A 153 6.35 -25.62 -0.03
N LEU A 154 6.72 -24.39 0.33
CA LEU A 154 8.01 -24.09 0.95
C LEU A 154 8.07 -24.53 2.41
N ILE A 155 7.01 -24.28 3.19
CA ILE A 155 6.89 -24.78 4.55
C ILE A 155 6.97 -26.32 4.53
N LYS A 156 6.22 -26.99 3.66
CA LYS A 156 6.32 -28.45 3.48
C LYS A 156 7.74 -28.93 3.24
N LEU A 157 8.50 -28.22 2.41
CA LEU A 157 9.87 -28.58 2.09
C LEU A 157 10.80 -28.43 3.31
N ILE A 158 10.65 -27.34 4.07
CA ILE A 158 11.36 -27.12 5.33
C ILE A 158 11.06 -28.28 6.28
N PHE A 159 9.78 -28.60 6.53
CA PHE A 159 9.40 -29.70 7.43
C PHE A 159 10.02 -31.05 7.03
N LYS A 160 10.13 -31.31 5.73
CA LYS A 160 10.72 -32.55 5.22
C LYS A 160 12.25 -32.62 5.36
N GLN A 161 12.95 -31.49 5.25
CA GLN A 161 14.41 -31.47 5.09
C GLN A 161 15.16 -30.86 6.28
N ALA A 162 14.51 -30.02 7.09
CA ALA A 162 15.10 -29.23 8.17
C ALA A 162 15.97 -30.05 9.13
N ARG A 163 15.54 -31.28 9.45
CA ARG A 163 16.26 -32.22 10.33
C ARG A 163 17.71 -32.45 9.89
N LYS A 164 17.98 -32.54 8.58
CA LYS A 164 19.34 -32.77 8.04
C LYS A 164 20.30 -31.61 8.36
N TYR A 165 19.76 -30.41 8.50
CA TYR A 165 20.51 -29.17 8.66
C TYR A 165 20.48 -28.65 10.10
N GLY A 166 20.02 -29.45 11.07
CA GLY A 166 19.95 -29.07 12.47
C GLY A 166 18.85 -28.06 12.79
N VAL A 167 17.77 -28.00 11.99
CA VAL A 167 16.61 -27.15 12.25
C VAL A 167 15.44 -28.03 12.73
N ALA A 168 14.89 -27.71 13.91
CA ALA A 168 13.67 -28.33 14.42
C ALA A 168 12.47 -27.46 14.08
N CYS A 169 11.37 -28.07 13.67
CA CYS A 169 10.16 -27.35 13.31
C CYS A 169 8.99 -27.79 14.21
N VAL A 170 8.25 -26.83 14.74
CA VAL A 170 7.09 -27.05 15.62
C VAL A 170 5.89 -26.32 15.04
N LEU A 171 4.77 -27.02 14.92
CA LEU A 171 3.50 -26.48 14.46
C LEU A 171 2.46 -26.56 15.56
N ALA A 172 1.71 -25.48 15.75
CA ALA A 172 0.51 -25.46 16.56
C ALA A 172 -0.73 -25.18 15.70
N THR A 173 -1.84 -25.82 16.05
CA THR A 173 -3.16 -25.57 15.46
C THR A 173 -4.23 -25.89 16.49
N GLN A 174 -5.31 -25.12 16.50
CA GLN A 174 -6.50 -25.44 17.27
C GLN A 174 -7.36 -26.50 16.59
N ASN A 175 -7.43 -26.47 15.25
CA ASN A 175 -8.23 -27.40 14.47
C ASN A 175 -7.36 -28.22 13.53
N VAL A 176 -7.27 -29.49 13.86
CA VAL A 176 -6.53 -30.51 13.14
C VAL A 176 -7.06 -30.72 11.71
N SER A 177 -8.36 -30.49 11.49
CA SER A 177 -9.02 -30.65 10.18
C SER A 177 -8.61 -29.60 9.16
N ASP A 178 -8.19 -28.43 9.65
CA ASP A 178 -7.88 -27.27 8.82
C ASP A 178 -6.43 -27.29 8.35
N VAL A 179 -5.68 -28.34 8.71
CA VAL A 179 -4.28 -28.55 8.31
C VAL A 179 -4.15 -29.77 7.41
N ASP A 180 -3.24 -29.71 6.44
CA ASP A 180 -2.90 -30.82 5.55
C ASP A 180 -2.39 -32.03 6.37
N TYR A 181 -3.23 -33.06 6.45
CA TYR A 181 -2.98 -34.27 7.25
C TYR A 181 -1.64 -34.94 6.93
N LYS A 182 -1.15 -34.82 5.69
CA LYS A 182 0.14 -35.41 5.28
C LYS A 182 1.33 -34.80 6.00
N ILE A 183 1.22 -33.54 6.41
CA ILE A 183 2.28 -32.84 7.16
C ILE A 183 2.21 -33.24 8.63
N LEU A 184 1.00 -33.32 9.20
CA LEU A 184 0.81 -33.76 10.58
C LEU A 184 1.28 -35.20 10.79
N ALA A 185 1.01 -36.10 9.84
CA ALA A 185 1.47 -37.49 9.88
C ALA A 185 3.00 -37.65 9.77
N GLN A 186 3.74 -36.60 9.37
CA GLN A 186 5.20 -36.60 9.32
C GLN A 186 5.84 -36.10 10.62
N ALA A 187 5.04 -35.67 11.61
CA ALA A 187 5.57 -35.20 12.88
C ALA A 187 5.99 -36.39 13.76
N ASN A 188 7.30 -36.48 14.09
CA ASN A 188 7.82 -37.52 14.97
C ASN A 188 7.32 -37.41 16.41
N THR A 189 6.92 -36.21 16.85
CA THR A 189 6.45 -35.93 18.20
C THR A 189 5.20 -35.06 18.12
N THR A 190 4.12 -35.53 18.73
CA THR A 190 2.84 -34.84 18.74
C THR A 190 2.39 -34.61 20.17
N PHE A 191 1.99 -33.38 20.49
CA PHE A 191 1.37 -33.02 21.77
C PHE A 191 -0.13 -32.82 21.54
N ILE A 192 -0.96 -33.65 22.16
CA ILE A 192 -2.41 -33.63 21.97
C ILE A 192 -3.06 -33.09 23.23
N GLY A 193 -3.71 -31.93 23.09
CA GLY A 193 -4.46 -31.29 24.16
C GLY A 193 -5.89 -31.82 24.27
N ARG A 194 -6.74 -31.00 24.90
CA ARG A 194 -8.15 -31.33 25.14
C ARG A 194 -8.99 -31.24 23.86
N PHE A 195 -9.74 -32.31 23.56
CA PHE A 195 -10.81 -32.32 22.55
C PHE A 195 -12.11 -32.80 23.17
N THR A 196 -13.17 -31.99 23.12
CA THR A 196 -14.47 -32.32 23.73
C THR A 196 -15.48 -32.87 22.72
N GLN A 197 -15.38 -32.47 21.46
CA GLN A 197 -16.37 -32.82 20.44
C GLN A 197 -16.07 -34.22 19.87
N PRO A 198 -17.03 -35.16 19.85
CA PRO A 198 -16.78 -36.53 19.37
C PRO A 198 -16.22 -36.61 17.95
N GLN A 199 -16.67 -35.68 17.08
CA GLN A 199 -16.18 -35.58 15.70
C GLN A 199 -14.69 -35.22 15.61
N ASP A 200 -14.17 -34.41 16.53
CA ASP A 200 -12.77 -33.96 16.49
C ASP A 200 -11.87 -35.00 17.16
N VAL A 201 -12.39 -35.67 18.19
CA VAL A 201 -11.77 -36.85 18.82
C VAL A 201 -11.54 -37.96 17.79
N GLU A 202 -12.53 -38.26 16.93
CA GLU A 202 -12.36 -39.29 15.88
C GLU A 202 -11.33 -38.87 14.82
N LYS A 203 -11.20 -37.58 14.48
CA LYS A 203 -10.15 -37.11 13.56
C LYS A 203 -8.76 -37.29 14.15
N VAL A 204 -8.58 -36.98 15.43
CA VAL A 204 -7.31 -37.22 16.14
C VAL A 204 -6.99 -38.72 16.19
N ARG A 205 -8.01 -39.57 16.40
CA ARG A 205 -7.86 -41.03 16.34
C ARG A 205 -7.32 -41.51 14.99
N HIS A 206 -7.82 -40.96 13.88
CA HIS A 206 -7.32 -41.30 12.56
C HIS A 206 -5.84 -40.93 12.37
N LEU A 207 -5.42 -39.76 12.85
CA LEU A 207 -4.01 -39.33 12.77
C LEU A 207 -3.08 -40.17 13.65
N LEU A 208 -3.53 -40.51 14.86
CA LEU A 208 -2.79 -41.40 15.75
C LEU A 208 -2.62 -42.80 15.15
N LYS A 209 -3.65 -43.30 14.46
CA LYS A 209 -3.58 -44.59 13.77
C LYS A 209 -2.56 -44.59 12.64
N GLU A 210 -2.44 -43.50 11.87
CA GLU A 210 -1.41 -43.36 10.84
C GLU A 210 -0.01 -43.23 11.42
N SER A 211 0.12 -42.64 12.61
CA SER A 211 1.38 -42.42 13.31
C SER A 211 1.82 -43.59 14.21
N GLY A 212 1.02 -44.67 14.28
CA GLY A 212 1.31 -45.84 15.11
C GLY A 212 1.05 -45.67 16.61
N GLY A 213 0.30 -44.65 17.02
CA GLY A 213 -0.01 -44.35 18.43
C GLY A 213 -1.15 -45.18 19.02
N ASP A 214 -1.19 -45.27 20.34
CA ASP A 214 -2.21 -45.98 21.11
C ASP A 214 -3.60 -45.32 21.00
N GLN A 215 -4.63 -46.09 20.63
CA GLN A 215 -6.00 -45.60 20.47
C GLN A 215 -6.74 -45.46 21.81
N ASP A 216 -6.31 -46.15 22.85
CA ASP A 216 -6.93 -46.04 24.18
C ASP A 216 -6.72 -44.65 24.80
N LEU A 217 -5.73 -43.91 24.29
CA LEU A 217 -5.51 -42.49 24.57
C LEU A 217 -6.69 -41.59 24.20
N VAL A 218 -7.36 -41.91 23.09
CA VAL A 218 -8.40 -41.06 22.49
C VAL A 218 -9.56 -40.86 23.47
N ALA A 219 -9.84 -41.87 24.30
CA ALA A 219 -10.86 -41.82 25.33
C ALA A 219 -10.52 -40.85 26.49
N GLN A 220 -9.23 -40.52 26.68
CA GLN A 220 -8.76 -39.64 27.75
C GLN A 220 -8.70 -38.16 27.32
N LEU A 221 -8.68 -37.87 26.01
CA LEU A 221 -8.58 -36.49 25.50
C LEU A 221 -9.68 -35.53 26.04
N PRO A 222 -10.94 -35.96 26.23
CA PRO A 222 -11.98 -35.09 26.78
C PRO A 222 -11.78 -34.73 28.26
N THR A 223 -11.02 -35.53 29.01
CA THR A 223 -10.81 -35.33 30.46
C THR A 223 -9.63 -34.44 30.79
N LEU A 224 -8.77 -34.13 29.82
CA LEU A 224 -7.61 -33.25 29.98
C LEU A 224 -8.04 -31.82 30.34
N GLY A 225 -7.37 -31.23 31.33
CA GLY A 225 -7.49 -29.82 31.69
C GLY A 225 -6.64 -28.90 30.82
N PRO A 226 -6.79 -27.57 30.95
CA PRO A 226 -5.88 -26.60 30.34
C PRO A 226 -4.43 -26.85 30.77
N GLY A 227 -3.51 -26.85 29.80
CA GLY A 227 -2.09 -27.14 30.03
C GLY A 227 -1.75 -28.62 30.23
N GLN A 228 -2.73 -29.53 30.13
CA GLN A 228 -2.50 -30.97 30.10
C GLN A 228 -2.47 -31.48 28.67
N PHE A 229 -1.45 -32.26 28.35
CA PHE A 229 -1.23 -32.83 27.03
C PHE A 229 -0.89 -34.30 27.15
N GLN A 230 -1.20 -35.04 26.10
CA GLN A 230 -0.68 -36.37 25.86
C GLN A 230 0.38 -36.27 24.77
N MET A 231 1.62 -36.60 25.11
CA MET A 231 2.73 -36.61 24.16
C MET A 231 2.84 -38.00 23.54
N VAL A 232 2.82 -38.06 22.21
CA VAL A 232 3.05 -39.27 21.43
C VAL A 232 4.35 -39.09 20.66
N ALA A 233 5.34 -39.94 20.94
CA ALA A 233 6.66 -39.91 20.32
C ALA A 233 7.16 -41.35 20.11
N PRO A 234 6.70 -42.05 19.05
CA PRO A 234 6.96 -43.49 18.86
C PRO A 234 8.45 -43.85 18.79
N ASP A 235 9.30 -42.92 18.35
CA ASP A 235 10.75 -43.08 18.29
C ASP A 235 11.41 -43.10 19.70
N VAL A 236 10.74 -42.59 20.72
CA VAL A 236 11.26 -42.42 22.09
C VAL A 236 10.56 -43.36 23.07
N ASP A 237 9.23 -43.36 23.09
CA ASP A 237 8.41 -44.26 23.90
C ASP A 237 7.19 -44.70 23.08
N PRO A 238 6.93 -46.02 22.95
CA PRO A 238 5.72 -46.51 22.28
C PRO A 238 4.43 -46.09 23.01
N ASN A 239 4.51 -45.83 24.32
CA ASN A 239 3.36 -45.40 25.10
C ASN A 239 3.28 -43.87 25.17
N PRO A 240 2.06 -43.31 25.16
CA PRO A 240 1.89 -41.89 25.37
C PRO A 240 2.32 -41.45 26.77
N VAL A 241 2.96 -40.28 26.84
CA VAL A 241 3.43 -39.68 28.09
C VAL A 241 2.53 -38.49 28.46
N PRO A 242 1.86 -38.51 29.62
CA PRO A 242 1.08 -37.37 30.09
C PRO A 242 2.02 -36.23 30.51
N ILE A 243 1.77 -35.03 30.00
CA ILE A 243 2.56 -33.82 30.27
C ILE A 243 1.66 -32.75 30.86
N GLN A 244 2.13 -32.15 31.96
CA GLN A 244 1.55 -30.95 32.54
C GLN A 244 2.49 -29.77 32.27
N CYS A 245 2.03 -28.81 31.49
CA CYS A 245 2.72 -27.54 31.31
C CYS A 245 2.63 -26.69 32.59
N ARG A 246 3.72 -25.98 32.89
CA ARG A 246 3.74 -24.99 33.97
C ARG A 246 2.85 -23.80 33.59
N TRP A 247 2.20 -23.21 34.59
CA TRP A 247 1.52 -21.92 34.42
C TRP A 247 2.54 -20.81 34.19
N LEU A 248 2.12 -19.79 33.45
CA LEU A 248 2.93 -18.62 33.17
C LEU A 248 3.04 -17.75 34.42
N TYR A 249 4.19 -17.10 34.62
CA TYR A 249 4.40 -16.18 35.72
C TYR A 249 3.77 -14.81 35.51
N THR A 250 3.37 -14.50 34.27
CA THR A 250 2.83 -13.20 33.85
C THR A 250 1.52 -13.40 33.10
N ASP A 251 0.61 -12.44 33.24
CA ASP A 251 -0.60 -12.37 32.42
C ASP A 251 -0.21 -12.03 30.96
N HIS A 252 -0.89 -12.67 30.01
CA HIS A 252 -0.67 -12.47 28.57
C HIS A 252 -1.35 -11.21 28.04
N GLY A 253 -2.38 -10.70 28.74
CA GLY A 253 -3.11 -9.52 28.30
C GLY A 253 -3.76 -9.69 26.91
N ALA A 254 -4.13 -8.57 26.30
CA ALA A 254 -4.66 -8.54 24.94
C ALA A 254 -3.51 -8.53 23.90
N PRO A 255 -3.77 -8.94 22.64
CA PRO A 255 -2.81 -8.79 21.55
C PRO A 255 -2.32 -7.33 21.46
N LEU A 256 -1.01 -7.16 21.30
CA LEU A 256 -0.37 -5.85 21.17
C LEU A 256 -0.87 -5.11 19.91
N ASN A 257 -1.17 -3.82 20.05
CA ASN A 257 -1.38 -2.95 18.89
C ASN A 257 -0.04 -2.41 18.35
N GLU A 258 -0.07 -1.72 17.20
CA GLU A 258 1.15 -1.20 16.56
C GLU A 258 1.92 -0.22 17.45
N ASP A 259 1.21 0.68 18.14
CA ASP A 259 1.82 1.66 19.06
C ASP A 259 2.52 0.97 20.24
N GLN A 260 1.91 -0.05 20.83
CA GLN A 260 2.50 -0.84 21.92
C GLN A 260 3.73 -1.62 21.48
N VAL A 261 3.73 -2.14 20.25
CA VAL A 261 4.92 -2.78 19.67
C VAL A 261 6.04 -1.75 19.51
N GLU A 262 5.73 -0.53 19.04
CA GLU A 262 6.71 0.55 18.94
C GLU A 262 7.27 0.95 20.32
N ASP A 263 6.44 1.08 21.35
CA ASP A 263 6.86 1.45 22.71
C ASP A 263 7.77 0.40 23.36
N ILE A 264 7.53 -0.89 23.09
CA ILE A 264 8.34 -2.00 23.64
C ILE A 264 9.70 -2.11 22.93
N ILE A 265 9.77 -1.72 21.65
CA ILE A 265 11.00 -1.79 20.86
C ILE A 265 11.83 -0.52 21.11
N THR A 266 12.78 -0.61 22.04
CA THR A 266 13.66 0.51 22.38
C THR A 266 14.50 0.99 21.18
N PRO A 267 14.91 2.28 21.16
CA PRO A 267 15.79 2.81 20.11
C PRO A 267 17.12 2.03 19.98
N GLU A 268 17.62 1.46 21.08
CA GLU A 268 18.83 0.64 21.10
C GLU A 268 18.65 -0.67 20.33
N ILE A 269 17.53 -1.37 20.53
CA ILE A 269 17.20 -2.60 19.78
C ILE A 269 17.04 -2.28 18.29
N ARG A 270 16.37 -1.15 17.97
CA ARG A 270 16.19 -0.68 16.58
C ARG A 270 17.53 -0.35 15.93
N ALA A 271 18.45 0.27 16.66
CA ALA A 271 19.80 0.57 16.18
C ALA A 271 20.61 -0.71 15.97
N TRP A 272 20.58 -1.65 16.91
CA TRP A 272 21.22 -2.97 16.78
C TRP A 272 20.76 -3.70 15.52
N ALA A 273 19.44 -3.81 15.30
CA ALA A 273 18.88 -4.46 14.11
C ALA A 273 19.33 -3.79 12.79
N ARG A 274 19.41 -2.46 12.76
CA ARG A 274 19.91 -1.70 11.59
C ARG A 274 21.39 -1.98 11.31
N THR A 275 22.23 -2.13 12.33
CA THR A 275 23.66 -2.41 12.13
C THR A 275 23.92 -3.79 11.52
N ARG A 276 23.09 -4.79 11.86
CA ARG A 276 23.28 -6.18 11.41
C ARG A 276 22.80 -6.41 9.99
N SER A 277 21.67 -5.81 9.62
CA SER A 277 21.15 -5.91 8.25
C SER A 277 21.99 -5.19 7.19
N ALA A 278 22.71 -4.12 7.57
CA ALA A 278 23.61 -3.41 6.65
C ALA A 278 24.87 -4.23 6.28
N GLN A 279 25.26 -5.22 7.10
CA GLN A 279 26.45 -6.04 6.88
C GLN A 279 26.18 -7.32 6.06
N GLY A 280 25.00 -7.94 6.20
CA GLY A 280 24.64 -9.20 5.53
C GLY A 280 24.55 -9.14 3.99
N GLY A 281 24.31 -7.95 3.42
CA GLY A 281 24.11 -7.78 1.97
C GLY A 281 25.35 -7.98 1.09
N ARG A 282 26.58 -7.92 1.64
CA ARG A 282 27.82 -7.93 0.84
C ARG A 282 28.35 -9.32 0.48
N SER A 283 27.90 -10.39 1.15
CA SER A 283 28.49 -11.73 1.00
C SER A 283 27.60 -12.78 0.31
N ARG A 284 26.28 -12.57 0.23
CA ARG A 284 25.34 -13.66 -0.12
C ARG A 284 25.03 -13.82 -1.62
N GLY A 285 25.26 -12.79 -2.44
CA GLY A 285 25.08 -12.90 -3.90
C GLY A 285 25.99 -13.96 -4.55
N ALA A 286 27.16 -14.21 -3.96
CA ALA A 286 28.09 -15.23 -4.44
C ALA A 286 27.65 -16.65 -4.06
N GLY A 287 27.07 -16.88 -2.87
CA GLY A 287 26.70 -18.22 -2.39
C GLY A 287 25.56 -18.85 -3.18
N ALA A 288 24.52 -18.08 -3.50
CA ALA A 288 23.39 -18.53 -4.32
C ALA A 288 23.81 -18.83 -5.78
N ALA A 289 24.69 -18.01 -6.35
CA ALA A 289 25.29 -18.25 -7.67
C ALA A 289 26.20 -19.49 -7.68
N HIS A 290 26.94 -19.74 -6.59
CA HIS A 290 27.84 -20.89 -6.44
C HIS A 290 27.10 -22.21 -6.15
N ALA A 291 25.89 -22.14 -5.59
CA ALA A 291 24.99 -23.29 -5.44
C ALA A 291 24.31 -23.64 -6.78
N ALA A 292 23.89 -22.62 -7.56
CA ALA A 292 23.33 -22.81 -8.89
C ALA A 292 24.35 -23.38 -9.90
N SER A 293 25.63 -22.98 -9.80
CA SER A 293 26.68 -23.47 -10.71
C SER A 293 27.09 -24.93 -10.46
N ARG A 294 26.75 -25.52 -9.30
CA ARG A 294 27.03 -26.93 -9.00
C ARG A 294 25.91 -27.89 -9.38
N GLY A 295 24.75 -27.38 -9.84
CA GLY A 295 23.57 -28.19 -10.18
C GLY A 295 23.55 -28.81 -11.58
N SER A 296 24.57 -28.58 -12.42
CA SER A 296 24.50 -28.94 -13.87
C SER A 296 25.43 -30.06 -14.32
N SER A 297 25.83 -30.98 -13.44
CA SER A 297 26.56 -32.17 -13.90
C SER A 297 26.26 -33.40 -13.05
N TRP A 298 25.39 -34.29 -13.54
CA TRP A 298 25.65 -35.74 -13.55
C TRP A 298 24.57 -36.48 -14.36
N SER A 299 24.99 -37.43 -15.19
CA SER A 299 24.14 -38.24 -16.07
C SER A 299 23.77 -39.58 -15.42
N GLY A 300 22.51 -39.99 -15.57
CA GLY A 300 22.08 -41.37 -15.84
C GLY A 300 22.20 -42.42 -14.73
N GLY A 301 21.06 -43.01 -14.36
CA GLY A 301 20.98 -44.36 -13.78
C GLY A 301 19.98 -44.51 -12.63
N ASP A 302 18.98 -45.36 -12.86
CA ASP A 302 17.88 -45.85 -12.00
C ASP A 302 18.06 -45.80 -10.46
N ALA A 303 17.02 -45.25 -9.79
CA ALA A 303 16.27 -45.83 -8.67
C ALA A 303 15.64 -44.69 -7.84
N TRP A 304 14.32 -44.47 -7.99
CA TRP A 304 13.40 -43.72 -7.11
C TRP A 304 14.04 -42.80 -6.03
N GLU A 305 14.71 -41.70 -6.42
CA GLU A 305 15.40 -40.81 -5.48
C GLU A 305 15.22 -39.32 -5.81
N GLU A 306 15.05 -38.52 -4.74
CA GLU A 306 15.33 -37.09 -4.50
C GLU A 306 15.00 -35.99 -5.55
N GLY A 307 14.84 -36.26 -6.84
CA GLY A 307 14.57 -35.28 -7.89
C GLY A 307 13.18 -34.62 -7.83
N ALA A 308 12.21 -35.26 -7.19
CA ALA A 308 10.85 -34.71 -7.05
C ALA A 308 10.82 -33.41 -6.23
N ALA A 309 11.74 -33.22 -5.27
CA ALA A 309 11.78 -32.02 -4.45
C ALA A 309 12.25 -30.78 -5.23
N GLN A 310 13.22 -30.94 -6.14
CA GLN A 310 13.69 -29.86 -7.02
C GLN A 310 12.61 -29.46 -8.02
N GLY A 311 11.92 -30.44 -8.62
CA GLY A 311 10.78 -30.20 -9.51
C GLY A 311 9.59 -29.53 -8.81
N ILE A 312 9.36 -29.81 -7.52
CA ILE A 312 8.33 -29.13 -6.70
C ILE A 312 8.69 -27.66 -6.47
N VAL A 313 9.98 -27.31 -6.29
CA VAL A 313 10.41 -25.90 -6.15
C VAL A 313 10.21 -25.12 -7.45
N GLU A 314 10.51 -25.75 -8.60
CA GLU A 314 10.28 -25.15 -9.91
C GLU A 314 8.78 -25.06 -10.24
N ALA A 315 8.01 -26.11 -9.95
CA ALA A 315 6.55 -26.13 -10.11
C ALA A 315 5.84 -25.18 -9.13
N ALA A 316 6.32 -25.02 -7.89
CA ALA A 316 5.82 -24.03 -6.94
C ALA A 316 6.19 -22.62 -7.40
N ARG A 317 7.40 -22.38 -7.96
CA ARG A 317 7.76 -21.10 -8.62
C ARG A 317 6.86 -20.75 -9.81
N ILE A 318 6.43 -21.75 -10.57
CA ILE A 318 5.59 -21.56 -11.76
C ILE A 318 4.10 -21.46 -11.37
N ARG A 319 3.63 -22.24 -10.38
CA ARG A 319 2.22 -22.29 -9.96
C ARG A 319 1.85 -21.14 -8.99
N SER A 320 2.75 -20.73 -8.10
CA SER A 320 2.61 -19.47 -7.34
C SER A 320 2.54 -18.25 -8.26
N ALA A 321 3.14 -18.35 -9.44
CA ALA A 321 3.09 -17.31 -10.43
C ALA A 321 1.86 -17.32 -11.35
N GLY A 322 1.29 -18.49 -11.63
CA GLY A 322 0.04 -18.60 -12.39
C GLY A 322 -1.21 -18.29 -11.57
N GLY A 323 -1.20 -18.57 -10.26
CA GLY A 323 -2.32 -18.29 -9.35
C GLY A 323 -2.61 -16.80 -9.13
N MET A 324 -1.63 -15.94 -9.42
CA MET A 324 -1.72 -14.47 -9.33
C MET A 324 -2.73 -13.85 -10.30
N ALA A 325 -3.06 -14.52 -11.42
CA ALA A 325 -3.97 -13.97 -12.42
C ALA A 325 -5.46 -14.20 -12.08
N ALA A 326 -5.78 -15.16 -11.21
CA ALA A 326 -7.18 -15.53 -10.91
C ALA A 326 -7.75 -14.85 -9.64
N ALA A 327 -6.88 -14.37 -8.73
CA ALA A 327 -7.30 -13.68 -7.51
C ALA A 327 -7.35 -12.14 -7.65
N GLY A 328 -7.12 -11.61 -8.86
CA GLY A 328 -7.17 -10.17 -9.16
C GLY A 328 -8.55 -9.61 -9.49
N HIS A 329 -9.61 -10.44 -9.47
CA HIS A 329 -10.99 -9.99 -9.65
C HIS A 329 -11.77 -10.11 -8.34
N GLY A 330 -11.32 -9.38 -7.33
CA GLY A 330 -12.04 -9.14 -6.09
C GLY A 330 -11.99 -7.66 -5.80
N ILE A 331 -13.05 -6.94 -6.18
CA ILE A 331 -13.25 -5.52 -5.97
C ILE A 331 -12.99 -5.21 -4.49
N VAL A 332 -11.91 -4.48 -4.17
CA VAL A 332 -11.69 -3.87 -2.86
C VAL A 332 -11.09 -2.48 -3.06
N ASP A 333 -11.67 -1.57 -2.28
CA ASP A 333 -11.58 -0.11 -2.24
C ASP A 333 -10.15 0.39 -1.94
N ASP A 334 -9.48 0.92 -2.99
CA ASP A 334 -8.16 1.55 -2.89
C ASP A 334 -8.30 3.01 -2.42
N SER A 335 -8.27 3.20 -1.10
CA SER A 335 -7.99 4.52 -0.50
C SER A 335 -6.56 4.58 0.04
N ALA A 336 -5.59 4.24 -0.81
CA ALA A 336 -4.16 4.39 -0.53
C ALA A 336 -3.57 5.54 -1.37
N PHE A 337 -3.29 6.65 -0.69
CA PHE A 337 -2.41 7.77 -1.05
C PHE A 337 -1.88 7.82 -2.50
N GLU A 338 -2.70 8.37 -3.38
CA GLU A 338 -2.27 8.85 -4.69
C GLU A 338 -2.19 10.39 -4.65
N VAL A 339 -1.10 10.93 -5.18
CA VAL A 339 -1.01 12.37 -5.49
C VAL A 339 -1.78 12.59 -6.77
N LYS A 340 -3.10 12.71 -6.65
CA LYS A 340 -3.96 13.09 -7.78
C LYS A 340 -4.21 14.57 -7.72
N LEU A 341 -4.01 15.20 -8.87
CA LEU A 341 -4.30 16.61 -9.13
C LEU A 341 -5.81 16.81 -9.01
N MET A 342 -6.34 17.03 -7.80
CA MET A 342 -7.76 17.33 -7.62
C MET A 342 -7.96 18.76 -8.10
N GLY A 343 -8.72 18.93 -9.18
CA GLY A 343 -8.81 20.20 -9.91
C GLY A 343 -7.55 20.63 -10.66
N GLY A 344 -6.37 20.04 -10.36
CA GLY A 344 -5.09 20.58 -10.81
C GLY A 344 -4.11 21.03 -9.73
N LEU A 345 -4.55 21.00 -8.48
CA LEU A 345 -3.73 21.16 -7.30
C LEU A 345 -3.05 19.82 -7.00
N ALA A 346 -1.72 19.80 -6.94
CA ALA A 346 -0.97 18.63 -6.47
C ALA A 346 -1.10 18.53 -4.95
N VAL A 347 -2.33 18.38 -4.47
CA VAL A 347 -2.65 18.19 -3.06
C VAL A 347 -2.65 16.70 -2.81
N LEU A 348 -1.77 16.30 -1.90
CA LEU A 348 -1.70 14.93 -1.42
C LEU A 348 -3.11 14.54 -0.94
N ARG A 349 -3.63 13.38 -1.39
CA ARG A 349 -4.88 12.80 -0.88
C ARG A 349 -4.65 12.28 0.54
N ASP A 350 -4.34 13.19 1.46
CA ASP A 350 -4.21 12.95 2.89
C ASP A 350 -5.44 13.54 3.56
N GLY A 351 -6.28 12.69 4.15
CA GLY A 351 -7.44 13.11 4.94
C GLY A 351 -7.06 13.87 6.21
N ARG A 352 -5.77 14.20 6.40
CA ARG A 352 -5.20 15.04 7.44
C ARG A 352 -4.79 16.43 6.91
N ASP A 353 -4.83 16.70 5.60
CA ASP A 353 -4.54 18.02 5.03
C ASP A 353 -5.81 18.90 5.02
N PRO A 354 -5.82 20.06 5.71
CA PRO A 354 -6.95 20.97 5.69
C PRO A 354 -7.31 21.47 4.28
N LEU A 355 -6.34 21.69 3.39
CA LEU A 355 -6.62 22.19 2.03
C LEU A 355 -7.47 21.21 1.22
N TYR A 356 -7.23 19.90 1.38
CA TYR A 356 -8.02 18.83 0.77
C TYR A 356 -9.47 18.84 1.27
N THR A 357 -9.67 18.95 2.59
CA THR A 357 -11.02 18.97 3.18
C THR A 357 -11.81 20.21 2.79
N MET A 358 -11.14 21.35 2.62
CA MET A 358 -11.74 22.58 2.11
C MET A 358 -12.18 22.41 0.65
N GLN A 359 -11.32 21.86 -0.21
CA GLN A 359 -11.65 21.63 -1.63
C GLN A 359 -12.85 20.68 -1.80
N ALA A 360 -12.93 19.62 -0.99
CA ALA A 360 -14.08 18.73 -0.99
C ALA A 360 -15.39 19.45 -0.60
N ALA A 361 -15.35 20.33 0.41
CA ALA A 361 -16.49 21.14 0.81
C ALA A 361 -16.92 22.13 -0.30
N VAL A 362 -15.95 22.74 -0.99
CA VAL A 362 -16.22 23.66 -2.12
C VAL A 362 -16.87 22.92 -3.29
N ASN A 363 -16.39 21.72 -3.62
CA ASN A 363 -16.98 20.92 -4.69
C ASN A 363 -18.43 20.51 -4.37
N LEU A 364 -18.71 20.09 -3.13
CA LEU A 364 -20.06 19.76 -2.68
C LEU A 364 -20.98 21.00 -2.72
N ALA A 365 -20.50 22.14 -2.23
CA ALA A 365 -21.24 23.40 -2.28
C ALA A 365 -21.51 23.84 -3.73
N THR A 366 -20.57 23.61 -4.64
CA THR A 366 -20.72 23.90 -6.08
C THR A 366 -21.83 23.05 -6.71
N VAL A 367 -21.86 21.75 -6.41
CA VAL A 367 -22.95 20.87 -6.88
C VAL A 367 -24.29 21.34 -6.32
N ALA A 368 -24.35 21.69 -5.03
CA ALA A 368 -25.57 22.17 -4.39
C ALA A 368 -26.09 23.47 -5.02
N VAL A 369 -25.21 24.46 -5.25
CA VAL A 369 -25.56 25.72 -5.94
C VAL A 369 -26.03 25.46 -7.35
N LEU A 370 -25.29 24.67 -8.15
CA LEU A 370 -25.67 24.40 -9.54
C LEU A 370 -27.02 23.67 -9.63
N THR A 371 -27.28 22.73 -8.72
CA THR A 371 -28.58 22.04 -8.63
C THR A 371 -29.70 23.02 -8.30
N TRP A 372 -29.46 23.95 -7.37
CA TRP A 372 -30.43 24.98 -7.02
C TRP A 372 -30.70 25.95 -8.17
N VAL A 373 -29.64 26.45 -8.81
CA VAL A 373 -29.71 27.31 -9.99
C VAL A 373 -30.47 26.62 -11.12
N MET A 374 -30.25 25.32 -11.33
CA MET A 374 -31.00 24.53 -12.30
C MET A 374 -32.51 24.55 -12.00
N GLY A 375 -32.88 24.31 -10.74
CA GLY A 375 -34.27 24.36 -10.30
C GLY A 375 -34.90 25.75 -10.50
N ALA A 376 -34.15 26.81 -10.16
CA ALA A 376 -34.60 28.18 -10.36
C ALA A 376 -34.81 28.52 -11.85
N LEU A 377 -33.88 28.12 -12.72
CA LEU A 377 -33.96 28.34 -14.17
C LEU A 377 -35.07 27.51 -14.83
N MET A 378 -35.28 26.26 -14.40
CA MET A 378 -36.40 25.43 -14.89
C MET A 378 -37.76 26.08 -14.55
N LEU A 379 -37.87 26.68 -13.36
CA LEU A 379 -39.08 27.37 -12.94
C LEU A 379 -39.25 28.69 -13.70
N ALA A 380 -38.17 29.46 -13.91
CA ALA A 380 -38.19 30.67 -14.72
C ALA A 380 -38.56 30.38 -16.20
N TRP A 381 -38.11 29.25 -16.75
CA TRP A 381 -38.50 28.80 -18.09
C TRP A 381 -39.98 28.38 -18.14
N ARG A 382 -40.44 27.64 -17.13
CA ARG A 382 -41.86 27.25 -17.01
C ARG A 382 -42.78 28.47 -16.94
N ASP A 383 -42.34 29.51 -16.25
CA ASP A 383 -43.10 30.74 -16.06
C ASP A 383 -42.92 31.73 -17.25
N ALA A 384 -42.26 31.29 -18.34
CA ALA A 384 -41.99 32.02 -19.59
C ALA A 384 -41.09 33.27 -19.48
N ASP A 385 -40.44 33.46 -18.34
CA ASP A 385 -39.50 34.56 -18.07
C ASP A 385 -38.10 34.32 -18.66
N LEU A 386 -37.83 33.10 -19.14
CA LEU A 386 -36.53 32.68 -19.65
C LEU A 386 -36.63 31.98 -21.01
N SER A 387 -35.75 32.32 -21.95
CA SER A 387 -35.67 31.60 -23.22
C SER A 387 -35.11 30.18 -23.03
N GLY A 388 -35.65 29.22 -23.78
CA GLY A 388 -35.22 27.81 -23.69
C GLY A 388 -33.73 27.59 -24.01
N TRP A 389 -33.10 28.52 -24.73
CA TRP A 389 -31.66 28.47 -25.02
C TRP A 389 -30.81 28.61 -23.76
N TRP A 390 -31.17 29.53 -22.86
CA TRP A 390 -30.43 29.73 -21.61
C TRP A 390 -30.58 28.55 -20.65
N LEU A 391 -31.76 27.93 -20.62
CA LEU A 391 -31.98 26.70 -19.88
C LEU A 391 -31.10 25.56 -20.42
N LEU A 392 -31.01 25.43 -21.75
CA LEU A 392 -30.18 24.42 -22.41
C LEU A 392 -28.69 24.61 -22.07
N VAL A 393 -28.16 25.82 -22.22
CA VAL A 393 -26.75 26.14 -21.88
C VAL A 393 -26.45 25.82 -20.42
N SER A 394 -27.37 26.18 -19.51
CA SER A 394 -27.23 25.90 -18.08
C SER A 394 -27.24 24.39 -17.80
N ALA A 395 -28.18 23.66 -18.41
CA ALA A 395 -28.30 22.20 -18.29
C ALA A 395 -27.04 21.49 -18.78
N THR A 396 -26.52 21.89 -19.95
CA THR A 396 -25.29 21.32 -20.51
C THR A 396 -24.09 21.59 -19.61
N THR A 397 -23.94 22.82 -19.10
CA THR A 397 -22.80 23.19 -18.25
C THR A 397 -22.86 22.49 -16.89
N CYS A 398 -24.04 22.38 -16.29
CA CYS A 398 -24.25 21.66 -15.03
C CYS A 398 -24.00 20.15 -15.19
N LEU A 399 -24.49 19.54 -16.27
CA LEU A 399 -24.28 18.12 -16.55
C LEU A 399 -22.80 17.84 -16.80
N ALA A 400 -22.10 18.72 -17.51
CA ALA A 400 -20.66 18.60 -17.71
C ALA A 400 -19.88 18.72 -16.39
N ALA A 401 -20.22 19.68 -15.53
CA ALA A 401 -19.57 19.88 -14.23
C ALA A 401 -19.78 18.69 -13.28
N VAL A 402 -21.04 18.25 -13.13
CA VAL A 402 -21.37 17.04 -12.34
C VAL A 402 -20.74 15.81 -12.97
N GLY A 403 -20.74 15.71 -14.29
CA GLY A 403 -20.08 14.66 -15.04
C GLY A 403 -18.61 14.56 -14.68
N VAL A 404 -17.86 15.66 -14.70
CA VAL A 404 -16.43 15.69 -14.33
C VAL A 404 -16.24 15.29 -12.87
N LEU A 405 -17.03 15.83 -11.93
CA LEU A 405 -16.91 15.49 -10.50
C LEU A 405 -17.25 14.01 -10.21
N VAL A 406 -18.27 13.46 -10.87
CA VAL A 406 -18.64 12.05 -10.76
C VAL A 406 -17.58 11.18 -11.43
N LEU A 407 -17.05 11.59 -12.57
CA LEU A 407 -15.99 10.85 -13.25
C LEU A 407 -14.71 10.84 -12.39
N GLU A 408 -14.35 11.95 -11.76
CA GLU A 408 -13.25 12.02 -10.79
C GLU A 408 -13.49 11.11 -9.57
N TRP A 409 -14.74 11.04 -9.09
CA TRP A 409 -15.10 10.19 -7.96
C TRP A 409 -15.11 8.69 -8.32
N VAL A 410 -15.65 8.34 -9.49
CA VAL A 410 -15.79 6.95 -9.98
C VAL A 410 -14.46 6.40 -10.52
N LEU A 411 -13.74 7.19 -11.31
CA LEU A 411 -12.44 6.82 -11.86
C LEU A 411 -11.29 7.04 -10.87
N GLY A 412 -11.59 7.38 -9.61
CA GLY A 412 -10.60 7.52 -8.54
C GLY A 412 -9.65 6.33 -8.40
N HIS A 413 -9.98 5.18 -8.98
CA HIS A 413 -9.23 3.93 -8.94
C HIS A 413 -8.41 3.63 -10.22
N ASP A 414 -8.60 4.37 -11.32
CA ASP A 414 -7.93 4.10 -12.60
C ASP A 414 -7.01 5.27 -12.99
N ALA A 415 -5.71 5.09 -12.72
CA ALA A 415 -4.69 6.11 -12.94
C ALA A 415 -4.48 6.46 -14.43
N GLU A 416 -4.73 5.52 -15.35
CA GLU A 416 -4.47 5.71 -16.78
C GLU A 416 -5.58 6.55 -17.44
N LEU A 417 -6.83 6.35 -17.02
CA LEU A 417 -7.97 7.17 -17.46
C LEU A 417 -7.95 8.58 -16.86
N LEU A 418 -7.47 8.74 -15.62
CA LEU A 418 -7.36 10.04 -14.96
C LEU A 418 -6.35 10.98 -15.60
N GLN A 419 -5.27 10.48 -16.21
CA GLN A 419 -4.29 11.34 -16.89
C GLN A 419 -4.88 11.97 -18.17
N LYS A 420 -5.67 11.20 -18.93
CA LYS A 420 -6.42 11.74 -20.09
C LYS A 420 -7.50 12.71 -19.63
N LEU A 421 -8.09 12.45 -18.46
CA LEU A 421 -9.10 13.32 -17.87
C LEU A 421 -8.53 14.63 -17.31
N SER A 422 -7.33 14.65 -16.72
CA SER A 422 -6.76 15.83 -16.05
C SER A 422 -6.63 17.06 -16.96
N ARG A 423 -6.18 16.88 -18.21
CA ARG A 423 -6.12 17.97 -19.21
C ARG A 423 -7.51 18.49 -19.57
N PHE A 424 -8.50 17.60 -19.59
CA PHE A 424 -9.89 17.94 -19.85
C PHE A 424 -10.50 18.66 -18.63
N ALA A 425 -10.30 18.15 -17.42
CA ALA A 425 -10.83 18.67 -16.15
C ALA A 425 -10.49 20.15 -15.93
N HIS A 426 -9.26 20.57 -16.20
CA HIS A 426 -8.87 22.00 -16.10
C HIS A 426 -9.68 22.92 -16.99
N THR A 427 -9.89 22.51 -18.24
CA THR A 427 -10.63 23.30 -19.22
C THR A 427 -12.08 23.45 -18.74
N PHE A 428 -12.65 22.38 -18.18
CA PHE A 428 -13.99 22.39 -17.60
C PHE A 428 -14.09 23.19 -16.31
N GLN A 429 -13.08 23.15 -15.44
CA GLN A 429 -13.05 23.93 -14.21
C GLN A 429 -12.98 25.43 -14.51
N MET A 430 -12.17 25.85 -15.49
CA MET A 430 -12.15 27.25 -15.93
C MET A 430 -13.48 27.67 -16.56
N LEU A 431 -14.09 26.80 -17.38
CA LEU A 431 -15.43 27.05 -17.92
C LEU A 431 -16.48 27.17 -16.81
N LEU A 432 -16.39 26.34 -15.77
CA LEU A 432 -17.28 26.40 -14.60
C LEU A 432 -17.09 27.69 -13.80
N VAL A 433 -15.85 28.12 -13.55
CA VAL A 433 -15.56 29.41 -12.89
C VAL A 433 -16.18 30.55 -13.68
N VAL A 434 -15.93 30.60 -15.00
CA VAL A 434 -16.50 31.62 -15.89
C VAL A 434 -18.01 31.57 -15.87
N TRP A 435 -18.61 30.39 -15.90
CA TRP A 435 -20.05 30.21 -15.84
C TRP A 435 -20.67 30.68 -14.52
N LEU A 436 -20.05 30.37 -13.38
CA LEU A 436 -20.49 30.84 -12.08
C LEU A 436 -20.42 32.37 -11.97
N TRP A 437 -19.41 33.01 -12.57
CA TRP A 437 -19.35 34.47 -12.69
C TRP A 437 -20.44 35.05 -13.60
N ILE A 438 -20.77 34.38 -14.70
CA ILE A 438 -21.89 34.76 -15.57
C ILE A 438 -23.20 34.68 -14.78
N LEU A 439 -23.44 33.60 -14.04
CA LEU A 439 -24.61 33.46 -13.17
C LEU A 439 -24.65 34.54 -12.10
N LEU A 440 -23.54 34.82 -11.42
CA LEU A 440 -23.47 35.88 -10.42
C LEU A 440 -23.78 37.24 -11.04
N GLY A 441 -23.15 37.58 -12.17
CA GLY A 441 -23.43 38.81 -12.91
C GLY A 441 -24.90 38.91 -13.34
N TRP A 442 -25.51 37.79 -13.73
CA TRP A 442 -26.92 37.74 -14.08
C TRP A 442 -27.84 37.95 -12.88
N THR A 443 -27.50 37.40 -11.70
CA THR A 443 -28.27 37.67 -10.47
C THR A 443 -28.12 39.10 -9.97
N VAL A 444 -26.96 39.72 -10.16
CA VAL A 444 -26.65 41.05 -9.63
C VAL A 444 -27.15 42.17 -10.55
N TRP A 445 -27.03 42.00 -11.88
CA TRP A 445 -27.34 43.04 -12.86
C TRP A 445 -28.50 42.68 -13.80
N GLY A 446 -28.96 41.44 -13.79
CA GLY A 446 -30.08 40.99 -14.62
C GLY A 446 -31.29 40.57 -13.80
N SER A 447 -32.19 39.82 -14.44
CA SER A 447 -33.49 39.43 -13.88
C SER A 447 -33.51 38.06 -13.19
N LEU A 448 -32.34 37.41 -13.04
CA LEU A 448 -32.29 36.05 -12.52
C LEU A 448 -32.53 36.03 -11.00
N ASN A 449 -33.70 35.54 -10.60
CA ASN A 449 -34.08 35.38 -9.20
C ASN A 449 -33.81 33.94 -8.74
N LEU A 450 -32.93 33.77 -7.76
CA LEU A 450 -32.54 32.46 -7.21
C LEU A 450 -33.32 32.09 -5.95
N ARG A 451 -34.37 32.86 -5.63
CA ARG A 451 -35.31 32.58 -4.53
C ARG A 451 -34.60 32.47 -3.18
N GLY A 452 -33.66 33.37 -2.92
CA GLY A 452 -32.94 33.45 -1.64
C GLY A 452 -31.59 32.74 -1.61
N ALA A 453 -31.19 32.07 -2.70
CA ALA A 453 -29.88 31.43 -2.81
C ALA A 453 -28.79 32.35 -3.41
N GLU A 454 -29.09 33.63 -3.65
CA GLU A 454 -28.13 34.60 -4.20
C GLU A 454 -26.86 34.73 -3.33
N PRO A 455 -26.94 34.85 -1.98
CA PRO A 455 -25.76 34.91 -1.12
C PRO A 455 -24.96 33.59 -1.14
N PHE A 456 -25.63 32.45 -1.33
CA PHE A 456 -24.98 31.15 -1.39
C PHE A 456 -24.19 30.96 -2.69
N LEU A 457 -24.75 31.40 -3.83
CA LEU A 457 -24.02 31.48 -5.10
C LEU A 457 -22.78 32.37 -4.98
N GLU A 458 -22.93 33.55 -4.37
CA GLU A 458 -21.85 34.51 -4.18
C GLU A 458 -20.69 33.93 -3.35
N VAL A 459 -21.00 33.21 -2.26
CA VAL A 459 -20.01 32.48 -1.46
C VAL A 459 -19.30 31.40 -2.27
N VAL A 460 -20.03 30.59 -3.03
CA VAL A 460 -19.43 29.53 -3.86
C VAL A 460 -18.53 30.09 -4.95
N VAL A 461 -18.91 31.21 -5.58
CA VAL A 461 -18.06 31.90 -6.57
C VAL A 461 -16.75 32.33 -5.93
N VAL A 462 -16.78 32.92 -4.73
CA VAL A 462 -15.56 33.32 -3.99
C VAL A 462 -14.70 32.11 -3.67
N TRP A 463 -15.29 31.00 -3.22
CA TRP A 463 -14.54 29.79 -2.92
C TRP A 463 -13.90 29.18 -4.16
N VAL A 464 -14.67 28.96 -5.22
CA VAL A 464 -14.19 28.35 -6.47
C VAL A 464 -13.10 29.20 -7.14
N THR A 465 -13.23 30.53 -7.09
CA THR A 465 -12.22 31.45 -7.60
C THR A 465 -10.94 31.46 -6.77
N MET A 466 -11.07 31.45 -5.44
CA MET A 466 -9.92 31.33 -4.54
C MET A 466 -9.15 30.04 -4.80
N PHE A 467 -9.84 28.90 -4.89
CA PHE A 467 -9.18 27.61 -5.17
C PHE A 467 -8.55 27.56 -6.56
N SER A 468 -9.20 28.13 -7.58
CA SER A 468 -8.62 28.23 -8.93
C SER A 468 -7.38 29.14 -8.97
N ALA A 469 -7.34 30.19 -8.14
CA ALA A 469 -6.17 31.06 -8.01
C ALA A 469 -5.01 30.37 -7.28
N ILE A 470 -5.29 29.67 -6.17
CA ILE A 470 -4.30 28.87 -5.45
C ILE A 470 -3.70 27.82 -6.39
N GLU A 471 -4.52 27.15 -7.18
CA GLU A 471 -4.09 26.19 -8.18
C GLU A 471 -3.14 26.76 -9.22
N TYR A 472 -3.49 27.91 -9.80
CA TYR A 472 -2.65 28.58 -10.78
C TYR A 472 -1.29 28.97 -10.18
N LEU A 473 -1.29 29.48 -8.95
CA LEU A 473 -0.07 29.84 -8.21
C LEU A 473 0.79 28.60 -7.90
N THR A 474 0.16 27.51 -7.47
CA THR A 474 0.85 26.25 -7.13
C THR A 474 1.51 25.64 -8.36
N ARG A 475 0.83 25.67 -9.52
CA ARG A 475 1.41 25.24 -10.79
C ARG A 475 2.60 26.08 -11.19
N PHE A 476 2.53 27.40 -11.02
CA PHE A 476 3.65 28.27 -11.31
C PHE A 476 4.85 28.00 -10.39
N GLN A 477 4.62 27.70 -9.11
CA GLN A 477 5.67 27.32 -8.16
C GLN A 477 6.28 25.95 -8.46
N LEU A 478 5.46 24.92 -8.70
CA LEU A 478 5.93 23.57 -9.06
C LEU A 478 6.70 23.56 -10.39
N GLY A 479 6.33 24.43 -11.34
CA GLY A 479 7.06 24.62 -12.58
C GLY A 479 8.51 25.10 -12.38
N ARG A 480 8.80 25.79 -11.27
CA ARG A 480 10.15 26.27 -10.93
C ARG A 480 11.01 25.23 -10.22
N ILE A 481 10.40 24.25 -9.56
CA ILE A 481 11.12 23.21 -8.83
C ILE A 481 11.65 22.19 -9.85
N ARG A 482 12.97 22.03 -9.91
CA ARG A 482 13.63 21.05 -10.78
C ARG A 482 14.10 19.87 -9.95
N TRP A 483 13.63 18.66 -10.28
CA TRP A 483 14.05 17.42 -9.64
C TRP A 483 14.67 16.49 -10.69
N ASN A 484 15.92 16.05 -10.50
CA ASN A 484 16.67 15.16 -11.40
C ASN A 484 16.46 15.44 -12.90
N GLY A 485 16.72 16.68 -13.34
CA GLY A 485 16.69 17.05 -14.77
C GLY A 485 15.32 17.37 -15.37
N GLY A 486 14.20 17.20 -14.65
CA GLY A 486 12.85 17.59 -15.10
C GLY A 486 12.15 18.55 -14.12
N SER A 487 11.07 19.21 -14.55
CA SER A 487 10.23 19.99 -13.64
C SER A 487 9.43 19.06 -12.71
N ALA A 488 9.16 19.49 -11.48
CA ALA A 488 8.26 18.77 -10.56
C ALA A 488 6.89 18.53 -11.20
N LEU A 489 6.40 19.45 -12.05
CA LEU A 489 5.18 19.26 -12.84
C LEU A 489 5.30 18.10 -13.84
N ASP A 490 6.43 17.95 -14.52
CA ASP A 490 6.62 16.89 -15.53
C ASP A 490 6.64 15.51 -14.88
N LYS A 491 7.20 15.42 -13.67
CA LYS A 491 7.17 14.19 -12.86
C LYS A 491 5.79 13.88 -12.30
N ILE A 492 5.04 14.89 -11.85
CA ILE A 492 3.66 14.70 -11.33
C ILE A 492 2.69 14.33 -12.47
N VAL A 493 2.95 14.78 -13.71
CA VAL A 493 2.15 14.47 -14.90
C VAL A 493 2.59 13.16 -15.58
N GLY A 494 3.83 12.72 -15.37
CA GLY A 494 4.37 11.44 -15.82
C GLY A 494 3.83 10.26 -15.00
N VAL A 495 3.60 9.13 -15.68
CA VAL A 495 2.99 7.90 -15.13
C VAL A 495 3.53 7.56 -13.73
N SER A 496 2.64 7.59 -12.73
CA SER A 496 2.86 7.09 -11.36
C SER A 496 4.20 7.52 -10.72
N ALA A 497 4.46 8.81 -10.57
CA ALA A 497 5.62 9.26 -9.79
C ALA A 497 5.48 8.86 -8.31
N LEU A 498 6.15 7.76 -7.94
CA LEU A 498 6.53 7.45 -6.57
C LEU A 498 7.48 8.56 -6.10
N LEU A 499 6.89 9.62 -5.57
CA LEU A 499 7.63 10.70 -4.92
C LEU A 499 8.36 10.13 -3.72
N THR A 500 9.66 10.42 -3.63
CA THR A 500 10.47 10.03 -2.48
C THR A 500 9.91 10.66 -1.20
N LYS A 501 10.22 10.08 -0.03
CA LYS A 501 9.82 10.68 1.26
C LYS A 501 10.27 12.14 1.38
N ALA A 502 11.44 12.49 0.84
CA ALA A 502 11.97 13.84 0.79
C ALA A 502 11.10 14.77 -0.07
N GLU A 503 10.75 14.35 -1.29
CA GLU A 503 9.85 15.12 -2.20
C GLU A 503 8.44 15.23 -1.61
N LEU A 504 7.94 14.22 -0.90
CA LEU A 504 6.65 14.28 -0.18
C LEU A 504 6.69 15.24 1.01
N THR A 505 7.77 15.27 1.80
CA THR A 505 7.94 16.29 2.85
C THR A 505 8.05 17.70 2.27
N GLU A 506 8.73 17.85 1.12
CA GLU A 506 8.82 19.12 0.40
C GLU A 506 7.44 19.57 -0.08
N MET A 507 6.64 18.68 -0.67
CA MET A 507 5.26 18.99 -1.08
C MET A 507 4.33 19.30 0.11
N LYS A 508 4.49 18.61 1.25
CA LYS A 508 3.76 18.93 2.49
C LYS A 508 4.15 20.31 3.02
N ALA A 509 5.43 20.67 2.95
CA ALA A 509 5.89 22.01 3.29
C ALA A 509 5.26 23.04 2.36
N THR A 510 5.20 22.78 1.04
CA THR A 510 4.52 23.66 0.07
C THR A 510 3.03 23.85 0.38
N SER A 511 2.29 22.77 0.73
CA SER A 511 0.86 22.88 1.12
C SER A 511 0.68 23.76 2.36
N ARG A 512 1.53 23.57 3.39
CA ARG A 512 1.52 24.39 4.61
C ARG A 512 1.87 25.85 4.32
N GLU A 513 2.86 26.09 3.46
CA GLU A 513 3.24 27.43 3.00
C GLU A 513 2.08 28.12 2.27
N LEU A 514 1.38 27.41 1.37
CA LEU A 514 0.21 27.93 0.67
C LEU A 514 -0.91 28.32 1.64
N LEU A 515 -1.22 27.46 2.60
CA LEU A 515 -2.21 27.76 3.64
C LEU A 515 -1.80 28.96 4.50
N SER A 516 -0.51 29.09 4.82
CA SER A 516 0.01 30.25 5.54
C SER A 516 -0.12 31.54 4.72
N ALA A 517 0.12 31.47 3.41
CA ALA A 517 -0.03 32.59 2.49
C ALA A 517 -1.50 33.00 2.32
N VAL A 518 -2.41 32.03 2.16
CA VAL A 518 -3.87 32.27 2.14
C VAL A 518 -4.31 32.94 3.43
N ARG A 519 -3.86 32.43 4.58
CA ARG A 519 -4.15 33.01 5.90
C ARG A 519 -3.63 34.45 6.00
N TRP A 520 -2.41 34.71 5.54
CA TRP A 520 -1.83 36.05 5.52
C TRP A 520 -2.60 37.02 4.62
N VAL A 521 -2.99 36.59 3.41
CA VAL A 521 -3.83 37.39 2.49
C VAL A 521 -5.18 37.69 3.14
N MET A 522 -5.81 36.70 3.78
CA MET A 522 -7.07 36.88 4.50
C MET A 522 -6.94 37.87 5.66
N HIS A 523 -5.84 37.81 6.43
CA HIS A 523 -5.53 38.78 7.48
C HIS A 523 -5.30 40.20 6.92
N GLY A 524 -4.59 40.31 5.79
CA GLY A 524 -4.39 41.58 5.10
C GLY A 524 -5.71 42.16 4.58
N ALA A 525 -6.54 41.34 3.94
CA ALA A 525 -7.83 41.75 3.41
C ALA A 525 -8.82 42.14 4.52
N THR A 526 -8.83 41.41 5.64
CA THR A 526 -9.62 41.80 6.82
C THR A 526 -9.12 43.09 7.44
N LEU A 527 -7.80 43.29 7.55
CA LEU A 527 -7.25 44.54 8.05
C LEU A 527 -7.62 45.72 7.15
N VAL A 528 -7.46 45.59 5.84
CA VAL A 528 -7.86 46.62 4.86
C VAL A 528 -9.37 46.89 4.96
N TRP A 529 -10.20 45.84 5.07
CA TRP A 529 -11.63 45.99 5.23
C TRP A 529 -12.00 46.72 6.53
N LEU A 530 -11.37 46.37 7.65
CA LEU A 530 -11.56 47.06 8.93
C LEU A 530 -11.07 48.51 8.86
N CYS A 531 -9.98 48.79 8.17
CA CYS A 531 -9.51 50.16 7.93
C CYS A 531 -10.49 50.94 7.04
N CYS A 532 -11.06 50.33 6.01
CA CYS A 532 -12.12 50.94 5.20
C CYS A 532 -13.37 51.23 6.04
N LEU A 533 -13.80 50.27 6.87
CA LEU A 533 -14.89 50.49 7.81
C LEU A 533 -14.56 51.68 8.73
N LEU A 534 -13.39 51.73 9.35
CA LEU A 534 -13.00 52.83 10.25
C LEU A 534 -12.81 54.19 9.53
N ALA A 535 -12.28 54.21 8.30
CA ALA A 535 -12.00 55.44 7.55
C ALA A 535 -13.26 56.07 6.94
N PHE A 536 -14.24 55.24 6.55
CA PHE A 536 -15.51 55.70 5.97
C PHE A 536 -16.65 55.77 6.98
N GLN A 537 -16.45 55.26 8.20
CA GLN A 537 -17.42 55.37 9.29
C GLN A 537 -17.19 56.66 10.07
N SER A 538 -17.81 57.74 9.59
CA SER A 538 -18.06 58.94 10.39
C SER A 538 -19.12 58.63 11.46
N GLY A 539 -18.73 57.86 12.49
CA GLY A 539 -19.43 57.68 13.77
C GLY A 539 -20.94 57.44 13.70
N VAL A 540 -21.36 56.18 13.90
CA VAL A 540 -22.74 55.66 13.82
C VAL A 540 -23.20 55.45 12.38
N LEU A 541 -23.67 54.23 12.08
CA LEU A 541 -24.12 53.78 10.75
C LEU A 541 -24.95 54.88 10.06
N PRO A 542 -24.59 55.32 8.84
CA PRO A 542 -25.46 56.20 8.06
C PRO A 542 -26.79 55.49 7.82
N ASP A 543 -27.92 56.15 8.11
CA ASP A 543 -29.27 55.59 7.92
C ASP A 543 -29.56 55.16 6.46
N ASP A 544 -28.72 55.59 5.51
CA ASP A 544 -28.80 55.25 4.09
C ASP A 544 -27.64 54.36 3.57
N SER A 545 -26.73 53.89 4.43
CA SER A 545 -25.76 52.87 4.00
C SER A 545 -26.48 51.53 3.91
N SER A 546 -27.15 51.28 2.78
CA SER A 546 -27.82 50.02 2.54
C SER A 546 -26.88 48.86 2.89
N LEU A 547 -27.36 48.00 3.79
CA LEU A 547 -26.76 46.71 4.16
C LEU A 547 -26.36 45.87 2.93
N ALA A 548 -26.87 46.23 1.74
CA ALA A 548 -26.58 45.63 0.44
C ALA A 548 -25.16 45.87 -0.10
N THR A 549 -24.48 46.98 0.22
CA THR A 549 -23.14 47.28 -0.36
C THR A 549 -21.98 46.86 0.56
N TRP A 550 -22.11 47.09 1.87
CA TRP A 550 -21.10 46.69 2.87
C TRP A 550 -21.23 45.23 3.32
N GLY A 551 -22.40 44.61 3.10
CA GLY A 551 -22.64 43.20 3.43
C GLY A 551 -21.83 42.22 2.58
N ARG A 552 -21.52 42.55 1.31
CA ARG A 552 -20.85 41.63 0.38
C ARG A 552 -19.39 41.34 0.73
N PRO A 553 -18.50 42.33 0.93
CA PRO A 553 -17.13 42.04 1.34
C PRO A 553 -17.05 41.32 2.70
N THR A 554 -17.97 41.68 3.61
CA THR A 554 -18.09 41.04 4.92
C THR A 554 -18.53 39.57 4.78
N LEU A 555 -19.49 39.28 3.90
CA LEU A 555 -19.94 37.92 3.56
C LEU A 555 -18.80 37.08 2.97
N TRP A 556 -18.01 37.67 2.06
CA TRP A 556 -16.88 36.98 1.42
C TRP A 556 -15.79 36.62 2.42
N LEU A 557 -15.40 37.58 3.28
CA LEU A 557 -14.40 37.33 4.31
C LEU A 557 -14.88 36.30 5.33
N ALA A 558 -16.11 36.46 5.83
CA ALA A 558 -16.70 35.54 6.81
C ALA A 558 -16.84 34.12 6.26
N SER A 559 -17.21 33.96 4.99
CA SER A 559 -17.38 32.63 4.39
C SER A 559 -16.05 31.90 4.22
N VAL A 560 -14.97 32.58 3.85
CA VAL A 560 -13.63 31.97 3.74
C VAL A 560 -13.08 31.59 5.12
N TYR A 561 -13.25 32.45 6.15
CA TYR A 561 -12.90 32.07 7.53
C TYR A 561 -13.74 30.90 8.05
N GLY A 562 -15.04 30.89 7.74
CA GLY A 562 -15.93 29.78 8.08
C GLY A 562 -15.49 28.47 7.44
N LEU A 563 -15.11 28.51 6.15
CA LEU A 563 -14.58 27.34 5.45
C LEU A 563 -13.32 26.79 6.12
N MET A 564 -12.34 27.65 6.41
CA MET A 564 -11.12 27.27 7.11
C MET A 564 -11.41 26.69 8.50
N PHE A 565 -12.20 27.39 9.32
CA PHE A 565 -12.52 26.95 10.67
C PHE A 565 -13.24 25.60 10.68
N CYS A 566 -14.27 25.42 9.84
CA CYS A 566 -15.02 24.17 9.76
C CYS A 566 -14.14 23.01 9.29
N SER A 567 -13.25 23.22 8.32
CA SER A 567 -12.30 22.19 7.89
C SER A 567 -11.31 21.80 9.01
N GLU A 568 -10.74 22.78 9.71
CA GLU A 568 -9.80 22.50 10.80
C GLU A 568 -10.50 21.82 11.98
N ALA A 569 -11.70 22.29 12.35
CA ALA A 569 -12.51 21.70 13.41
C ALA A 569 -12.91 20.25 13.08
N TRP A 570 -13.29 19.96 11.83
CA TRP A 570 -13.61 18.62 11.37
C TRP A 570 -12.43 17.64 11.52
N LEU A 571 -11.23 18.11 11.18
CA LEU A 571 -10.00 17.31 11.32
C LEU A 571 -9.62 17.07 12.79
N ARG A 572 -9.76 18.11 13.63
CA ARG A 572 -9.50 18.00 15.08
C ARG A 572 -10.46 17.04 15.76
N LEU A 573 -11.76 17.10 15.44
CA LEU A 573 -12.78 16.20 16.00
C LEU A 573 -12.55 14.73 15.64
N ARG A 574 -11.92 14.45 14.49
CA ARG A 574 -11.57 13.08 14.07
C ARG A 574 -10.21 12.61 14.59
N GLY A 575 -9.49 13.41 15.39
CA GLY A 575 -8.13 13.08 15.83
C GLY A 575 -7.12 13.01 14.68
N ARG A 576 -7.41 13.67 13.55
CA ARG A 576 -6.62 13.62 12.31
C ARG A 576 -5.82 14.89 12.05
N TRP A 577 -5.80 15.82 13.01
CA TRP A 577 -5.05 17.06 12.89
C TRP A 577 -3.54 16.79 12.98
N PRO A 578 -2.72 17.26 12.02
CA PRO A 578 -1.28 17.07 12.07
C PRO A 578 -0.69 17.81 13.29
N SER A 579 0.03 17.09 14.14
CA SER A 579 0.77 17.67 15.26
C SER A 579 1.93 18.53 14.74
N GLU A 580 2.16 19.70 15.35
CA GLU A 580 3.18 20.67 14.92
C GLU A 580 4.64 20.18 15.09
N GLN A 581 4.87 18.97 15.60
CA GLN A 581 6.19 18.44 15.95
C GLN A 581 6.63 17.18 15.18
N ALA A 582 6.01 16.84 14.04
CA ALA A 582 6.43 15.71 13.21
C ALA A 582 7.04 16.15 11.87
#